data_AF-A0AAP0Q0W3-F1
#
_entry.id   AF-A0AAP0Q0W3-F1
#
_cell.length_a   1.000
_cell.length_b   1.000
_cell.length_c   1.000
_cell.angle_alpha   90.00
_cell.angle_beta   90.00
_cell.angle_gamma   90.00
#
_symmetry.space_group_name_H-M   'P 1'
#
loop_
_entity.id
_entity.type
_entity.pdbx_description
1 polymer ?
#
loop_
_entity_poly.entity_id
_entity_poly.type
_entity_poly.pdbx_seq_one_letter_code
_entity_poly.pdbx_strand_id
1 'polypeptide(L)'
;MDSFGVWSHRHTDEIAIESLSVKDSNASQDDIPYEGPDFGSLDENLQRAFHKYLEIRGIKPSTTNFLHEYMIDKDSREYLVWLKNPKKFIEK
;
A
#
# COMPACT_ATOMS: atom_id res chain seq x y z
N MET A 1 -19.25 -2.66 2.74
CA MET A 1 -19.04 -1.48 1.87
C MET A 1 -18.12 -0.63 2.70
N ASP A 2 -16.84 -0.83 2.50
CA ASP A 2 -15.85 -0.46 3.51
C ASP A 2 -15.12 0.77 2.98
N SER A 3 -15.38 1.90 3.63
CA SER A 3 -14.75 3.18 3.31
C SER A 3 -13.38 3.22 3.96
N PHE A 4 -12.34 3.44 3.15
CA PHE A 4 -11.01 3.76 3.64
C PHE A 4 -10.69 5.20 3.25
N GLY A 5 -10.59 6.08 4.25
CA GLY A 5 -10.03 7.42 4.07
C GLY A 5 -8.52 7.36 4.29
N VAL A 6 -7.74 7.69 3.26
CA VAL A 6 -6.27 7.81 3.37
C VAL A 6 -5.93 9.29 3.58
N TRP A 7 -5.42 9.63 4.76
CA TRP A 7 -4.86 10.96 5.04
C TRP A 7 -3.34 10.87 4.95
N SER A 8 -2.76 11.34 3.85
CA SER A 8 -1.30 11.44 3.72
C SER A 8 -0.81 12.66 4.51
N HIS A 9 -0.30 12.45 5.73
CA HIS A 9 0.63 13.40 6.32
C HIS A 9 1.90 13.39 5.46
N ARG A 10 2.17 14.47 4.71
CA ARG A 10 3.39 14.64 3.92
C ARG A 10 4.61 14.60 4.85
N HIS A 11 5.17 13.45 5.20
CA HIS A 11 6.45 13.37 5.90
C HIS A 11 7.18 12.07 5.52
N THR A 12 8.38 12.30 4.99
CA THR A 12 9.48 11.42 4.57
C THR A 12 9.31 10.67 3.24
N ASP A 13 10.23 10.93 2.31
CA ASP A 13 10.57 10.06 1.16
C ASP A 13 11.13 8.70 1.63
N GLU A 14 10.81 8.25 2.83
CA GLU A 14 11.42 7.08 3.45
C GLU A 14 10.40 5.95 3.55
N ILE A 15 10.81 4.76 3.12
CA ILE A 15 9.95 3.58 3.16
C ILE A 15 10.14 2.93 4.53
N ALA A 16 9.09 3.02 5.36
CA ALA A 16 9.01 2.31 6.62
C ALA A 16 8.32 0.95 6.44
N ILE A 17 8.82 -0.08 7.12
CA ILE A 17 8.17 -1.38 7.21
C ILE A 17 7.39 -1.40 8.52
N GLU A 18 6.05 -1.42 8.43
CA GLU A 18 5.19 -1.47 9.63
C GLU A 18 5.02 -2.88 10.18
N SER A 19 4.87 -3.89 9.32
CA SER A 19 4.70 -5.28 9.74
C SER A 19 5.22 -6.27 8.70
N LEU A 20 5.52 -7.49 9.16
CA LEU A 20 5.97 -8.59 8.30
C LEU A 20 5.19 -9.86 8.61
N SER A 21 4.37 -10.29 7.67
CA SER A 21 3.64 -11.55 7.80
C SER A 21 4.18 -12.62 6.85
N VAL A 22 4.25 -13.86 7.34
CA VAL A 22 4.64 -15.03 6.55
C VAL A 22 3.43 -15.95 6.40
N LYS A 23 3.06 -16.22 5.15
CA LYS A 23 2.02 -17.18 4.80
C LYS A 23 2.65 -18.42 4.17
N ASP A 24 2.26 -19.61 4.63
CA ASP A 24 2.61 -20.87 3.97
C ASP A 24 1.86 -20.95 2.63
N SER A 25 2.59 -21.31 1.58
CA SER A 25 2.04 -21.58 0.24
C SER A 25 0.92 -22.63 0.23
N ASN A 26 0.90 -23.55 1.19
CA ASN A 26 -0.12 -24.60 1.30
C ASN A 26 -1.29 -24.21 2.22
N ALA A 27 -1.22 -23.06 2.89
CA ALA A 27 -2.27 -22.60 3.79
C ALA A 27 -3.51 -22.15 3.00
N SER A 28 -4.67 -22.47 3.55
CA SER A 28 -5.97 -22.08 2.99
C SER A 28 -6.14 -20.54 3.02
N GLN A 29 -7.14 -20.02 2.32
CA GLN A 29 -7.42 -18.58 2.36
C GLN A 29 -7.86 -18.10 3.75
N ASP A 30 -8.43 -18.99 4.55
CA ASP A 30 -8.95 -18.69 5.89
C ASP A 30 -7.90 -18.85 7.00
N ASP A 31 -6.72 -19.39 6.69
CA ASP A 31 -5.64 -19.53 7.68
C ASP A 31 -5.03 -18.18 8.01
N ILE A 32 -5.03 -17.85 9.31
CA ILE A 32 -4.44 -16.62 9.84
C ILE A 32 -2.92 -16.71 9.70
N PRO A 33 -2.29 -15.83 8.90
CA PRO A 33 -0.85 -15.81 8.75
C PRO A 33 -0.16 -15.47 10.06
N TYR A 34 1.05 -15.99 10.27
CA TYR A 34 1.88 -15.52 11.37
C TYR A 34 2.31 -14.08 11.09
N GLU A 35 1.94 -13.15 11.98
CA GLU A 35 2.20 -11.71 11.82
C GLU A 35 3.60 -11.27 12.26
N GLY A 36 4.38 -12.18 12.86
CA GLY A 36 5.71 -11.86 13.35
C GLY A 36 5.73 -10.97 14.59
N PRO A 37 6.92 -10.75 15.17
CA PRO A 37 7.12 -9.69 16.14
C PRO A 37 7.10 -8.31 15.44
N ASP A 38 6.99 -7.24 16.23
CA ASP A 38 7.13 -5.87 15.73
C ASP A 38 8.45 -5.70 14.96
N PHE A 39 8.42 -5.03 13.80
CA PHE A 39 9.59 -4.93 12.94
C PHE A 39 10.77 -4.24 13.65
N GLY A 40 10.48 -3.22 14.47
CA GLY A 40 11.49 -2.50 15.25
C GLY A 40 12.18 -3.35 16.32
N SER A 41 11.58 -4.48 16.70
CA SER A 41 12.16 -5.43 17.66
C SER A 41 13.11 -6.46 17.04
N LEU A 42 13.20 -6.50 15.71
CA LEU A 42 14.13 -7.40 15.00
C LEU A 42 15.59 -6.95 15.16
N ASP A 43 16.53 -7.87 14.97
CA ASP A 43 17.96 -7.54 14.90
C ASP A 43 18.24 -6.47 13.82
N GLU A 44 19.11 -5.50 14.12
CA GLU A 44 19.40 -4.37 13.22
C GLU A 44 19.94 -4.82 11.85
N ASN A 45 20.73 -5.90 11.80
CA ASN A 45 21.24 -6.42 10.53
C ASN A 45 20.12 -7.05 9.72
N LEU A 46 19.17 -7.70 10.38
CA LEU A 46 17.98 -8.27 9.74
C LEU A 46 17.07 -7.16 9.20
N GLN A 47 16.83 -6.10 9.97
CA GLN A 47 16.09 -4.93 9.50
C GLN A 47 16.74 -4.33 8.23
N ARG A 48 18.06 -4.12 8.26
CA ARG A 48 18.83 -3.61 7.11
C ARG A 48 18.76 -4.54 5.90
N ALA A 49 18.79 -5.85 6.12
CA ALA A 49 18.67 -6.84 5.05
C ALA A 49 17.29 -6.76 4.37
N PHE A 50 16.21 -6.56 5.12
CA PHE A 50 14.88 -6.35 4.56
C PHE A 50 14.79 -5.05 3.74
N HIS A 51 15.30 -3.93 4.25
CA HIS A 51 15.33 -2.69 3.48
C HIS A 51 16.11 -2.84 2.17
N LYS A 52 17.29 -3.47 2.20
CA LYS A 52 18.09 -3.74 0.99
C LYS A 52 17.36 -4.67 0.02
N TYR A 53 16.67 -5.68 0.52
CA TYR A 53 15.87 -6.58 -0.31
C TYR A 53 14.76 -5.83 -1.05
N LEU A 54 14.00 -4.98 -0.35
CA LEU A 54 12.96 -4.15 -0.96
C LEU A 54 13.54 -3.20 -2.02
N GLU A 55 14.67 -2.56 -1.72
CA GLU A 55 15.36 -1.67 -2.67
C GLU A 55 15.75 -2.40 -3.97
N ILE A 56 16.33 -3.60 -3.87
CA ILE A 56 16.70 -4.45 -5.03
C ILE A 56 15.45 -4.83 -5.85
N ARG A 57 14.30 -5.00 -5.20
CA ARG A 57 13.02 -5.27 -5.87
C ARG A 57 12.37 -4.02 -6.48
N GLY A 58 13.04 -2.87 -6.40
CA GLY A 58 12.58 -1.60 -6.95
C GLY A 58 11.60 -0.85 -6.06
N ILE A 59 11.41 -1.31 -4.82
CA ILE A 59 10.63 -0.60 -3.80
C ILE A 59 11.57 0.44 -3.19
N LYS A 60 11.53 1.64 -3.78
CA LYS A 60 12.38 2.78 -3.45
C LYS A 60 11.57 4.08 -3.51
N PRO A 61 12.06 5.18 -2.93
CA PRO A 61 11.30 6.43 -2.82
C PRO A 61 10.79 6.96 -4.16
N SER A 62 11.57 6.84 -5.24
CA SER A 62 11.12 7.26 -6.57
C SER A 62 9.90 6.46 -7.06
N THR A 63 9.81 5.18 -6.71
CA THR A 63 8.71 4.29 -7.11
C THR A 63 7.45 4.61 -6.31
N THR A 64 7.59 4.88 -5.00
CA THR A 64 6.47 5.28 -4.15
C THR A 64 5.93 6.65 -4.55
N ASN A 65 6.81 7.59 -4.91
CA ASN A 65 6.40 8.92 -5.38
C ASN A 65 5.62 8.84 -6.70
N PHE A 66 6.12 8.06 -7.66
CA PHE A 66 5.37 7.79 -8.90
C PHE A 66 4.00 7.16 -8.63
N LEU A 67 3.94 6.15 -7.74
CA LEU A 67 2.68 5.49 -7.39
C LEU A 67 1.70 6.49 -6.76
N HIS A 68 2.18 7.38 -5.90
CA HIS A 68 1.36 8.41 -5.25
C HIS A 68 0.76 9.38 -6.27
N GLU A 69 1.58 9.92 -7.18
CA GLU A 69 1.11 10.78 -8.27
C GLU A 69 0.09 10.05 -9.15
N TYR A 70 0.38 8.80 -9.52
CA TYR A 70 -0.53 7.97 -10.29
C TYR A 70 -1.87 7.73 -9.58
N MET A 71 -1.85 7.52 -8.26
CA MET A 71 -3.06 7.33 -7.46
C MET A 71 -3.94 8.58 -7.46
N ILE A 72 -3.35 9.78 -7.33
CA ILE A 72 -4.09 11.05 -7.41
C ILE A 72 -4.75 11.23 -8.78
N ASP A 73 -4.00 10.95 -9.85
CA ASP A 73 -4.51 11.06 -11.23
C ASP A 73 -5.60 10.02 -11.54
N LYS A 74 -5.45 8.80 -11.00
CA LYS A 74 -6.47 7.75 -11.11
C LYS A 74 -7.74 8.15 -10.37
N ASP A 75 -7.63 8.62 -9.13
CA ASP A 75 -8.76 9.03 -8.31
C ASP A 75 -9.59 10.12 -8.99
N SER A 76 -8.91 11.13 -9.54
CA SER A 76 -9.55 12.22 -10.31
C SER A 76 -10.31 11.70 -11.54
N ARG A 77 -9.73 10.74 -12.28
CA ARG A 77 -10.38 10.14 -13.46
C ARG A 77 -11.58 9.28 -13.09
N GLU A 78 -11.44 8.44 -12.06
CA GLU A 78 -12.53 7.59 -11.57
C GLU A 78 -13.68 8.44 -11.02
N TYR A 79 -13.39 9.56 -10.34
CA TYR A 79 -14.41 10.51 -9.91
C TYR A 79 -15.21 11.08 -11.07
N LEU A 80 -14.55 11.48 -12.16
CA LEU A 80 -15.23 11.94 -13.38
C LEU A 80 -16.07 10.85 -14.05
N VAL A 81 -15.60 9.60 -14.07
CA VAL A 81 -16.37 8.46 -14.57
C VAL A 81 -17.58 8.21 -13.68
N TRP A 82 -17.40 8.22 -12.36
CA TRP A 82 -18.46 8.05 -11.40
C TRP A 82 -19.55 9.10 -11.58
N LEU A 83 -19.20 10.39 -11.74
CA LEU A 83 -20.14 11.49 -11.98
C LEU A 83 -20.98 11.34 -13.27
N LYS A 84 -20.49 10.60 -14.28
CA LYS A 84 -21.28 10.32 -15.49
C LYS A 84 -22.48 9.40 -15.21
N ASN A 85 -22.42 8.55 -14.19
CA ASN A 85 -23.50 7.62 -13.85
C ASN A 85 -24.74 8.31 -13.25
N PRO A 86 -24.64 9.17 -12.21
CA PRO A 86 -25.80 9.91 -11.69
C PRO A 86 -26.32 10.94 -12.69
N LYS A 87 -25.46 11.53 -13.53
CA LYS A 87 -25.92 12.42 -14.62
C LYS A 87 -26.89 11.71 -15.56
N LYS A 88 -26.57 10.49 -16.00
CA LYS A 88 -27.47 9.65 -16.83
C LYS A 88 -28.77 9.26 -16.12
N PHE A 89 -28.78 9.21 -14.79
CA PHE A 89 -29.97 8.90 -14.01
C PHE A 89 -30.93 10.10 -13.92
N ILE A 90 -30.40 11.32 -13.84
CA ILE A 90 -31.18 12.58 -13.75
C ILE A 90 -31.68 13.06 -15.12
N GLU A 91 -30.94 12.77 -16.21
CA GLU A 91 -31.34 13.13 -17.58
C GLU A 91 -32.41 12.19 -18.19
N LYS A 92 -32.94 11.24 -17.40
CA LYS A 92 -34.05 10.35 -17.75
C LYS A 92 -35.35 10.83 -17.13
#